data_AF-A0A7Y1ZTS8-F1
#
_entry.id   AF-A0A7Y1ZTS8-F1
#
_cell.length_a   1.000
_cell.length_b   1.000
_cell.length_c   1.000
_cell.angle_alpha   90.00
_cell.angle_beta   90.00
_cell.angle_gamma   90.00
#
_symmetry.space_group_name_H-M   'P 1'
#
loop_
_entity.id
_entity.type
_entity.pdbx_description
1 polymer ?
#
loop_
_entity_poly.entity_id
_entity_poly.type
_entity_poly.pdbx_seq_one_letter_code
_entity_poly.pdbx_strand_id
1 'polypeptide(L)'
;MCATCISNAEAAVAWAGVAGYVLTPRVHRALASVGLAPEPDPVAHDVRTVAFLRALDLDPVEVLGADVVAQAESWTPDASWVPLRERRSDSARPIGSHSLIAAT
;
A
#
# COMPACT_ATOMS: atom_id res chain seq x y z
N MET A 1 -31.25 -23.04 -19.28
CA MET A 1 -30.53 -22.29 -18.23
C MET A 1 -29.30 -23.11 -17.86
N CYS A 2 -28.10 -22.68 -18.25
CA CYS A 2 -26.87 -23.37 -17.87
C CYS A 2 -26.58 -23.07 -16.40
N ALA A 3 -26.66 -24.09 -15.54
CA ALA A 3 -26.45 -23.95 -14.10
C ALA A 3 -24.95 -23.80 -13.71
N THR A 4 -24.04 -23.87 -14.70
CA THR A 4 -22.59 -23.80 -14.46
C THR A 4 -21.91 -23.10 -15.64
N CYS A 5 -22.16 -21.80 -15.82
CA CYS A 5 -21.45 -21.00 -16.83
C CYS A 5 -20.03 -20.63 -16.41
N ILE A 6 -19.66 -20.86 -15.14
CA ILE A 6 -18.34 -20.50 -14.63
C ILE A 6 -17.35 -21.62 -14.95
N SER A 7 -16.28 -21.29 -15.66
CA SER A 7 -15.16 -22.21 -15.88
C SER A 7 -14.41 -22.45 -14.56
N ASN A 8 -13.82 -23.64 -14.38
CA ASN A 8 -12.92 -23.90 -13.25
C ASN A 8 -11.79 -22.86 -13.17
N ALA A 9 -11.37 -22.30 -14.31
CA ALA A 9 -10.39 -21.22 -14.36
C ALA A 9 -10.94 -19.91 -13.75
N GLU A 10 -12.19 -19.55 -14.05
CA GLU A 10 -12.84 -18.36 -13.49
C GLU A 10 -13.09 -18.52 -11.99
N ALA A 11 -13.48 -19.72 -11.55
CA ALA A 11 -13.60 -20.04 -10.13
C ALA A 11 -12.24 -19.94 -9.41
N ALA A 12 -11.16 -20.46 -10.01
CA ALA A 12 -9.82 -20.38 -9.45
C ALA A 12 -9.34 -18.92 -9.33
N VAL A 13 -9.58 -18.10 -10.35
CA VAL A 13 -9.25 -16.66 -10.34
C VAL A 13 -10.05 -15.92 -9.27
N ALA A 14 -11.35 -16.21 -9.14
CA ALA A 14 -12.20 -15.61 -8.11
C ALA A 14 -11.68 -15.96 -6.70
N TRP A 15 -11.38 -17.24 -6.45
CA TRP A 15 -10.83 -17.67 -5.15
C TRP A 15 -9.45 -17.09 -4.86
N ALA A 16 -8.58 -17.00 -5.86
CA ALA A 16 -7.28 -16.35 -5.71
C ALA A 16 -7.43 -14.85 -5.37
N GLY A 17 -8.38 -14.17 -5.99
CA GLY A 17 -8.72 -12.78 -5.67
C GLY A 17 -9.18 -12.61 -4.23
N VAL A 18 -10.12 -13.47 -3.77
CA VAL A 18 -10.60 -13.45 -2.38
C VAL A 18 -9.47 -13.74 -1.39
N ALA A 19 -8.64 -14.75 -1.66
CA ALA A 19 -7.51 -15.09 -0.82
C ALA A 19 -6.50 -13.93 -0.75
N GLY A 20 -6.19 -13.31 -1.89
CA GLY A 20 -5.34 -12.13 -1.95
C GLY A 20 -5.90 -10.97 -1.14
N TYR A 21 -7.20 -10.68 -1.26
CA TYR A 21 -7.87 -9.62 -0.51
C TYR A 21 -7.82 -9.83 1.01
N VAL A 22 -8.00 -11.07 1.47
CA VAL A 22 -8.00 -11.39 2.92
C VAL A 22 -6.60 -11.49 3.51
N LEU A 23 -5.66 -12.08 2.77
CA LEU A 23 -4.32 -12.40 3.29
C LEU A 23 -3.36 -11.22 3.17
N THR A 24 -3.39 -10.49 2.04
CA THR A 24 -2.43 -9.41 1.76
C THR A 24 -2.40 -8.34 2.86
N PRO A 25 -3.53 -7.82 3.36
CA PRO A 25 -3.51 -6.80 4.41
C PRO A 25 -2.88 -7.30 5.71
N ARG A 26 -3.15 -8.57 6.08
CA ARG A 26 -2.59 -9.17 7.29
C ARG A 26 -1.10 -9.40 7.18
N VAL A 27 -0.63 -9.91 6.04
CA VAL A 27 0.79 -10.11 5.77
C VAL A 27 1.52 -8.77 5.72
N HIS A 28 0.95 -7.75 5.07
CA HIS A 28 1.56 -6.42 5.02
C HIS A 28 1.70 -5.79 6.41
N ARG A 29 0.64 -5.86 7.24
CA ARG A 29 0.68 -5.37 8.62
C ARG A 29 1.68 -6.14 9.49
N ALA A 30 1.83 -7.45 9.27
CA ALA A 30 2.85 -8.25 9.96
C ALA A 30 4.29 -7.88 9.52
N LEU A 31 4.50 -7.51 8.25
CA LEU A 31 5.80 -7.00 7.78
C LEU A 31 6.08 -5.58 8.28
N ALA A 32 5.05 -4.74 8.39
CA ALA A 32 5.15 -3.40 8.92
C ALA A 32 5.54 -3.41 10.41
N SER A 33 4.98 -4.32 11.21
CA SER A 33 5.28 -4.42 12.64
C SER A 33 6.74 -4.78 12.96
N VAL A 34 7.44 -5.45 12.03
CA VAL A 34 8.88 -5.75 12.13
C VAL A 34 9.75 -4.75 11.36
N GLY A 35 9.16 -3.67 10.84
CA GLY A 35 9.86 -2.59 10.13
C GLY A 35 10.36 -2.97 8.72
N LEU A 36 9.86 -4.08 8.15
CA LEU A 36 10.22 -4.55 6.80
C LEU A 36 9.34 -3.96 5.70
N ALA A 37 8.21 -3.36 6.06
CA ALA A 37 7.31 -2.65 5.14
C ALA A 37 6.86 -1.31 5.77
N PRO A 38 6.38 -0.35 4.95
CA PRO A 38 5.64 0.80 5.47
C PRO A 38 4.32 0.35 6.12
N GLU A 39 3.79 1.17 7.04
CA GLU A 39 2.44 0.92 7.57
C GLU A 39 1.43 1.08 6.42
N PRO A 40 0.47 0.15 6.25
CA PRO A 40 -0.52 0.25 5.19
C PRO A 40 -1.38 1.49 5.39
N ASP A 41 -1.30 2.39 4.43
CA ASP A 41 -2.16 3.57 4.36
C ASP A 41 -3.60 3.14 4.01
N PRO A 42 -4.60 3.46 4.85
CA PRO A 42 -5.98 3.06 4.61
C PRO A 42 -6.55 3.68 3.33
N VAL A 43 -6.13 4.89 2.96
CA VAL A 43 -6.64 5.62 1.79
C VAL A 43 -5.96 5.17 0.50
N ALA A 44 -4.75 4.61 0.58
CA ALA A 44 -4.02 4.15 -0.60
C ALA A 44 -4.72 2.98 -1.33
N HIS A 45 -5.56 2.20 -0.66
CA HIS A 45 -6.41 1.20 -1.33
C HIS A 45 -7.46 1.89 -2.21
N ASP A 46 -8.11 2.91 -1.68
CA ASP A 46 -9.21 3.60 -2.35
C ASP A 46 -8.71 4.43 -3.53
N VAL A 47 -7.55 5.08 -3.39
CA VAL A 47 -6.85 5.75 -4.51
C VAL A 47 -6.61 4.80 -5.68
N ARG A 48 -6.11 3.58 -5.42
CA ARG A 48 -5.88 2.57 -6.46
C ARG A 48 -7.19 2.09 -7.08
N THR A 49 -8.23 1.95 -6.27
CA THR A 49 -9.55 1.49 -6.72
C THR A 49 -10.23 2.56 -7.59
N VAL A 50 -10.18 3.83 -7.18
CA VAL A 50 -10.67 4.97 -7.98
C VAL A 50 -9.93 5.06 -9.31
N ALA A 51 -8.60 4.93 -9.31
CA ALA A 51 -7.81 4.94 -10.53
C ALA A 51 -8.16 3.75 -11.46
N PHE A 52 -8.37 2.56 -10.89
CA PHE A 52 -8.78 1.38 -11.63
C PHE A 52 -10.17 1.53 -12.28
N LEU A 53 -11.16 2.03 -11.53
CA LEU A 53 -12.51 2.25 -12.06
C LEU A 53 -12.50 3.25 -13.21
N ARG A 54 -11.76 4.36 -13.06
CA ARG A 54 -11.56 5.35 -14.13
C ARG A 54 -10.89 4.75 -15.36
N ALA A 55 -9.90 3.86 -15.18
CA ALA A 55 -9.24 3.18 -16.28
C ALA A 55 -10.17 2.23 -17.06
N LEU A 56 -11.26 1.77 -16.42
CA LEU A 56 -12.34 1.00 -17.05
C LEU A 56 -13.48 1.87 -17.57
N ASP A 57 -13.34 3.20 -17.54
CA ASP A 57 -14.38 4.16 -17.92
C ASP A 57 -15.66 4.05 -17.07
N LEU A 58 -15.51 3.65 -15.80
CA LEU A 58 -16.59 3.58 -14.81
C LEU A 58 -16.54 4.79 -13.89
N ASP A 59 -17.72 5.29 -13.47
CA ASP A 59 -17.80 6.37 -12.48
C ASP A 59 -17.51 5.84 -11.07
N PRO A 60 -16.38 6.22 -10.44
CA PRO A 60 -16.07 5.79 -9.09
C PRO A 60 -17.00 6.37 -8.03
N VAL A 61 -17.68 7.50 -8.28
CA VAL A 61 -18.64 8.09 -7.33
C VAL A 61 -19.88 7.22 -7.22
N GLU A 62 -20.36 6.67 -8.34
CA GLU A 62 -21.50 5.75 -8.35
C GLU A 62 -21.20 4.43 -7.63
N VAL A 63 -19.95 3.94 -7.71
CA VAL A 63 -19.54 2.65 -7.15
C VAL A 63 -19.12 2.75 -5.67
N LEU A 64 -18.36 3.79 -5.31
CA LEU A 64 -17.69 3.92 -4.00
C LEU A 64 -18.32 5.01 -3.11
N GLY A 65 -19.08 5.93 -3.68
CA GLY A 65 -19.63 7.10 -2.99
C GLY A 65 -18.70 8.31 -3.00
N ALA A 66 -19.29 9.51 -2.98
CA ALA A 66 -18.59 10.79 -3.13
C ALA A 66 -17.52 11.04 -2.05
N ASP A 67 -17.79 10.64 -0.80
CA ASP A 67 -16.87 10.88 0.32
C ASP A 67 -15.54 10.12 0.16
N VAL A 68 -15.62 8.86 -0.29
CA VAL A 68 -14.44 8.01 -0.53
C VAL A 68 -13.61 8.57 -1.68
N VAL A 69 -14.28 9.00 -2.76
CA VAL A 69 -13.61 9.60 -3.92
C VAL A 69 -12.93 10.91 -3.53
N ALA A 70 -13.60 11.79 -2.79
CA ALA A 70 -13.02 13.04 -2.33
C ALA A 70 -11.82 12.81 -1.40
N GLN A 71 -11.90 11.84 -0.50
CA GLN A 71 -10.79 11.46 0.37
C GLN A 71 -9.59 10.96 -0.45
N ALA A 72 -9.84 10.07 -1.43
CA ALA A 72 -8.80 9.56 -2.32
C ALA A 72 -8.15 10.65 -3.19
N GLU A 73 -8.92 11.63 -3.67
CA GLU A 73 -8.40 12.74 -4.48
C GLU A 73 -7.54 13.72 -3.67
N SER A 74 -7.88 13.92 -2.40
CA SER A 74 -7.10 14.78 -1.49
C SER A 74 -5.85 14.13 -0.93
N TRP A 75 -5.65 12.83 -1.19
CA TRP A 75 -4.58 12.04 -0.60
C TRP A 75 -3.21 12.39 -1.18
N THR A 76 -2.23 12.52 -0.30
CA THR A 76 -0.82 12.69 -0.67
C THR A 76 0.02 11.57 -0.05
N PRO A 77 0.89 10.91 -0.82
CA PRO A 77 1.74 9.84 -0.31
C PRO A 77 2.70 10.35 0.76
N ASP A 78 2.74 9.67 1.90
CA ASP A 78 3.78 9.88 2.90
C ASP A 78 5.11 9.29 2.41
N ALA A 79 6.07 10.16 2.11
CA ALA A 79 7.41 9.78 1.65
C ALA A 79 8.42 9.57 2.80
N SER A 80 7.99 9.63 4.06
CA SER A 80 8.88 9.62 5.22
C SER A 80 9.44 8.25 5.62
N TRP A 81 8.92 7.15 5.06
CA TRP A 81 9.36 5.81 5.44
C TRP A 81 10.78 5.50 4.94
N VAL A 82 11.65 5.05 5.85
CA VAL A 82 13.03 4.63 5.57
C VAL A 82 13.19 3.13 5.84
N PRO A 83 13.72 2.33 4.90
CA PRO A 83 13.99 0.89 5.10
C PRO A 83 14.82 0.57 6.35
N LEU A 84 14.55 -0.56 7.00
CA LEU A 84 15.31 -1.02 8.18
C LEU A 84 16.82 -1.17 7.89
N ARG A 85 17.18 -1.58 6.68
CA ARG A 85 18.58 -1.72 6.26
C ARG A 85 19.33 -0.39 6.32
N GLU A 86 18.68 0.68 5.89
CA GLU A 86 19.27 2.04 5.84
C GLU A 86 19.38 2.65 7.24
N ARG A 87 18.41 2.39 8.13
CA ARG A 87 18.48 2.80 9.54
C ARG A 87 19.71 2.24 10.27
N ARG A 88 20.11 0.99 9.98
CA ARG A 88 21.32 0.40 10.59
C ARG A 88 22.60 1.06 10.09
N SER A 89 22.64 1.46 8.83
CA SER A 89 23.81 2.14 8.24
C SER A 89 24.07 3.51 8.85
N ASP A 90 23.02 4.27 9.18
CA ASP A 90 23.19 5.56 9.87
C ASP A 90 23.57 5.40 11.35
N SER A 91 23.07 4.38 12.04
CA SER A 91 23.51 4.08 13.42
C SER A 91 24.97 3.60 13.53
N ALA A 92 25.55 3.18 12.40
CA ALA A 92 26.94 2.71 12.33
C ALA A 92 27.94 3.82 11.93
N ARG A 93 27.48 5.07 11.75
CA ARG A 93 28.41 6.20 11.57
C ARG A 93 29.23 6.34 12.86
N PRO A 94 30.58 6.32 12.79
CA PRO A 94 31.40 6.47 13.97
C PRO A 94 31.10 7.85 14.60
N ILE A 95 30.84 7.86 15.91
CA ILE A 95 30.48 9.00 16.77
C ILE A 95 31.56 10.13 16.79
N GLY A 96 32.58 10.09 15.93
CA GLY A 96 33.83 10.83 16.09
C GLY A 96 34.19 11.82 14.97
N SER A 97 33.26 12.59 14.39
CA SER A 97 33.65 13.63 13.41
C SER A 97 33.12 15.05 13.66
N HIS A 98 32.38 15.31 14.74
CA HIS A 98 31.91 16.66 15.06
C HIS A 98 32.96 17.56 15.78
N SER A 99 34.21 17.12 15.93
CA SER A 99 35.20 17.79 16.80
C SER A 99 36.26 18.66 16.10
N LEU A 100 36.25 18.85 14.77
CA LEU A 100 37.34 19.53 14.06
C LEU A 100 36.90 20.69 13.15
N ILE A 101 35.88 21.45 13.55
CA ILE A 101 35.57 22.76 12.94
C ILE A 101 35.40 23.80 14.06
N ALA A 102 36.41 23.91 14.92
CA ALA A 102 36.56 25.00 15.87
C ALA A 102 38.03 25.14 16.28
N ALA A 103 38.88 25.51 15.33
CA ALA A 103 40.18 26.11 15.61
C ALA A 103 40.48 27.12 14.51
N THR A 104 40.31 28.38 14.92
CA THR A 104 40.80 29.61 14.29
C THR A 104 42.27 29.54 13.90
#